data_AF-A0A8S1J0C4-F1
#
_entry.id   AF-A0A8S1J0C4-F1
#
_cell.length_a   1.000
_cell.length_b   1.000
_cell.length_c   1.000
_cell.angle_alpha   90.00
_cell.angle_beta   90.00
_cell.angle_gamma   90.00
#
_symmetry.space_group_name_H-M   'P 1'
#
loop_
_entity.id
_entity.type
_entity.pdbx_description
1 polymer ?
#
loop_
_entity_poly.entity_id
_entity_poly.type
_entity_poly.pdbx_seq_one_letter_code
_entity_poly.pdbx_strand_id
1 'polypeptide(L)'
;MAGKNENEEKRELVFKETGQEYAQVLRMLGNGRLEAMCMDGIKRLCHIRGKMRKKVWVNTGDVILVGLRDYQDEKADVILKYMADEARSLKQYGELPEHIRVNDADVEFQDDTADNEFFDFDDITGGASSVNH
;
A
#
# COMPACT_ATOMS: atom_id res chain seq x y z
N MET A 1 22.12 -15.61 6.83
CA MET A 1 21.52 -14.78 7.91
C MET A 1 20.48 -13.89 7.23
N ALA A 2 19.20 -14.02 7.57
CA ALA A 2 18.15 -13.21 6.98
C ALA A 2 18.24 -11.79 7.57
N GLY A 3 18.71 -10.83 6.77
CA GLY A 3 18.58 -9.42 7.09
C GLY A 3 17.11 -9.08 7.10
N LYS A 4 16.57 -8.74 8.27
CA LYS A 4 15.24 -8.15 8.41
C LYS A 4 15.36 -6.67 8.08
N ASN A 5 14.53 -6.21 7.14
CA ASN A 5 14.33 -4.82 6.74
C ASN A 5 14.28 -3.88 7.95
N GLU A 6 15.07 -2.80 7.89
CA GLU A 6 14.78 -1.57 8.61
C GLU A 6 14.58 -0.49 7.54
N ASN A 7 13.45 0.22 7.63
CA ASN A 7 13.18 1.49 6.94
C ASN A 7 12.42 1.46 5.60
N GLU A 8 11.25 0.80 5.55
CA GLU A 8 10.09 1.59 5.11
C GLU A 8 9.89 2.63 6.20
N GLU A 9 10.15 3.91 5.91
CA GLU A 9 10.04 4.99 6.90
C GLU A 9 8.71 4.84 7.64
N LYS A 10 8.78 4.50 8.94
CA LYS A 10 7.61 4.43 9.81
C LYS A 10 6.94 5.80 9.81
N ARG A 11 5.99 5.95 8.90
CA ARG A 11 5.20 7.16 8.79
C ARG A 11 4.30 7.27 10.02
N GLU A 12 3.94 8.49 10.35
CA GLU A 12 3.00 8.73 11.43
C GLU A 12 1.65 8.08 11.11
N LEU A 13 1.09 7.40 12.11
CA LEU A 13 -0.22 6.76 12.00
C LEU A 13 -1.28 7.84 11.76
N VAL A 14 -1.97 7.77 10.63
CA VAL A 14 -3.03 8.71 10.28
C VAL A 14 -4.35 8.25 10.88
N PHE A 15 -4.96 9.09 11.72
CA PHE A 15 -6.29 8.88 12.27
C PHE A 15 -7.38 9.44 11.35
N LYS A 16 -8.60 8.92 11.44
CA LYS A 16 -9.72 9.46 10.67
C LYS A 16 -10.08 10.87 11.13
N GLU A 17 -10.50 11.69 10.17
CA GLU A 17 -11.04 13.03 10.43
C GLU A 17 -12.55 13.07 10.14
N THR A 18 -13.19 14.20 10.43
CA THR A 18 -14.59 14.45 10.07
C THR A 18 -14.81 14.23 8.57
N GLY A 19 -15.85 13.46 8.21
CA GLY A 19 -16.14 13.10 6.82
C GLY A 19 -15.29 11.93 6.29
N GLN A 20 -14.54 11.24 7.16
CA GLN A 20 -13.81 10.03 6.83
C GLN A 20 -14.25 8.89 7.73
N GLU A 21 -14.02 7.66 7.28
CA GLU A 21 -14.30 6.47 8.07
C GLU A 21 -13.29 5.36 7.76
N TYR A 22 -13.03 4.51 8.74
CA TYR A 22 -12.27 3.28 8.53
C TYR A 22 -13.14 2.24 7.83
N ALA A 23 -12.53 1.42 6.99
CA ALA A 23 -13.24 0.32 6.34
C ALA A 23 -12.33 -0.89 6.11
N GLN A 24 -12.95 -2.06 6.01
CA GLN A 24 -12.30 -3.27 5.55
C GLN A 24 -12.79 -3.65 4.15
N VAL A 25 -11.86 -3.93 3.24
CA VAL A 25 -12.18 -4.35 1.87
C VAL A 25 -12.85 -5.72 1.88
N LEU A 26 -14.05 -5.81 1.32
CA LEU A 26 -14.79 -7.06 1.18
C LEU A 26 -14.46 -7.78 -0.13
N ARG A 27 -14.38 -7.03 -1.23
CA ARG A 27 -14.07 -7.57 -2.55
C ARG A 27 -13.67 -6.49 -3.54
N MET A 28 -12.83 -6.86 -4.49
CA MET A 28 -12.46 -6.03 -5.63
C MET A 28 -13.54 -6.11 -6.72
N LEU A 29 -13.93 -4.97 -7.30
CA LEU A 29 -14.94 -4.90 -8.37
C LEU A 29 -14.34 -4.61 -9.75
N GLY A 30 -13.03 -4.33 -9.81
CA GLY A 30 -12.33 -3.95 -11.04
C GLY A 30 -12.45 -2.46 -11.38
N ASN A 31 -11.70 -2.01 -12.39
CA ASN A 31 -11.63 -0.60 -12.82
C ASN A 31 -11.33 0.38 -11.65
N GLY A 32 -10.53 -0.08 -10.69
CA GLY A 32 -10.19 0.60 -9.44
C GLY A 32 -11.39 0.94 -8.56
N ARG A 33 -12.39 0.06 -8.53
CA ARG A 33 -13.50 0.07 -7.58
C ARG A 33 -13.43 -1.16 -6.69
N LEU A 34 -13.92 -1.03 -5.46
CA LEU A 34 -14.04 -2.11 -4.50
C LEU A 34 -15.31 -1.92 -3.66
N GLU A 35 -15.75 -2.99 -3.00
CA GLU A 35 -16.77 -2.92 -1.95
C GLU A 35 -16.07 -3.04 -0.60
N ALA A 36 -16.40 -2.15 0.35
CA ALA A 36 -15.84 -2.17 1.70
C ALA A 36 -16.94 -2.10 2.76
N MET A 37 -16.70 -2.76 3.89
CA MET A 37 -17.49 -2.65 5.11
C MET A 37 -16.89 -1.52 5.95
N CYS A 38 -17.61 -0.42 6.09
CA CYS A 38 -17.19 0.70 6.93
C CYS A 38 -17.48 0.40 8.42
N MET A 39 -16.67 0.97 9.31
CA MET A 39 -16.80 0.73 10.77
C MET A 39 -18.04 1.39 11.38
N ASP A 40 -18.75 2.23 10.62
CA ASP A 40 -20.08 2.75 10.95
C ASP A 40 -21.22 1.76 10.64
N GLY A 41 -20.90 0.58 10.10
CA GLY A 41 -21.87 -0.49 9.82
C GLY A 41 -22.39 -0.50 8.37
N ILE A 42 -21.98 0.45 7.53
CA ILE A 42 -22.51 0.59 6.17
C ILE A 42 -21.54 -0.02 5.15
N LYS A 43 -22.08 -0.74 4.17
CA LYS A 43 -21.31 -1.22 3.01
C LYS A 43 -21.31 -0.15 1.93
N ARG A 44 -20.14 0.26 1.49
CA ARG A 44 -19.99 1.31 0.46
C ARG A 44 -19.23 0.81 -0.75
N LEU A 45 -19.62 1.36 -1.91
CA LEU A 45 -18.87 1.24 -3.15
C LEU A 45 -17.75 2.28 -3.15
N CYS A 46 -16.52 1.82 -2.97
CA CYS A 46 -15.36 2.70 -2.87
C CYS A 46 -14.63 2.83 -4.21
N HIS A 47 -14.19 4.04 -4.52
CA HIS A 47 -13.35 4.33 -5.67
C HIS A 47 -11.91 4.62 -5.24
N ILE A 48 -10.94 3.89 -5.81
CA ILE A 48 -9.53 4.05 -5.46
C ILE A 48 -9.00 5.33 -6.12
N ARG A 49 -8.58 6.30 -5.30
CA ARG A 49 -8.02 7.57 -5.78
C ARG A 49 -6.82 7.32 -6.68
N GLY A 50 -6.71 8.11 -7.74
CA GLY A 50 -5.64 7.94 -8.75
C GLY A 50 -4.23 7.96 -8.17
N LYS A 51 -3.98 8.76 -7.12
CA LYS A 51 -2.70 8.80 -6.40
C LYS A 51 -2.30 7.44 -5.81
N MET A 52 -3.26 6.66 -5.31
CA MET A 52 -3.01 5.33 -4.76
C MET A 52 -2.77 4.28 -5.83
N ARG A 53 -3.52 4.34 -6.95
CA ARG A 53 -3.46 3.33 -8.02
C ARG A 53 -2.06 3.07 -8.57
N LYS A 54 -1.15 4.05 -8.47
CA LYS A 54 0.24 3.95 -8.94
C LYS A 54 1.23 3.49 -7.86
N LYS A 55 0.86 3.57 -6.58
CA LYS A 55 1.80 3.42 -5.45
C LYS A 55 1.48 2.26 -4.52
N VAL A 56 0.21 1.90 -4.40
CA VAL A 56 -0.25 0.96 -3.37
C VAL A 56 -1.28 0.03 -3.98
N TRP A 57 -1.05 -1.27 -3.87
CA TRP A 57 -2.07 -2.27 -4.18
C TRP A 57 -2.96 -2.51 -2.99
N VAL A 58 -4.25 -2.63 -3.27
CA VAL A 58 -5.31 -2.88 -2.29
C VAL A 58 -5.93 -4.23 -2.61
N ASN A 59 -5.99 -5.10 -1.62
CA ASN A 59 -6.55 -6.44 -1.71
C ASN A 59 -7.73 -6.62 -0.77
N THR A 60 -8.48 -7.70 -0.98
CA THR A 60 -9.54 -8.12 -0.06
C THR A 60 -8.98 -8.38 1.34
N GLY A 61 -9.65 -7.87 2.38
CA GLY A 61 -9.24 -7.99 3.78
C GLY A 61 -8.39 -6.83 4.29
N ASP A 62 -7.83 -6.00 3.40
CA ASP A 62 -7.04 -4.83 3.79
C ASP A 62 -7.88 -3.81 4.55
N VAL A 63 -7.25 -3.14 5.51
CA VAL A 63 -7.84 -2.02 6.25
C VAL A 63 -7.49 -0.72 5.52
N ILE A 64 -8.50 0.10 5.26
CA ILE A 64 -8.39 1.33 4.47
C ILE A 64 -9.06 2.49 5.19
N LEU A 65 -8.61 3.70 4.87
CA LEU A 65 -9.29 4.95 5.20
C LEU A 65 -10.09 5.41 3.98
N VAL A 66 -11.37 5.71 4.18
CA VAL A 66 -12.24 6.20 3.12
C VAL A 66 -12.75 7.61 3.43
N GLY A 67 -12.85 8.45 2.41
CA GLY A 67 -13.55 9.73 2.47
C GLY A 67 -15.00 9.54 2.07
N LEU A 68 -15.91 9.96 2.93
CA LEU A 68 -17.35 9.93 2.69
C LEU A 68 -17.76 11.04 1.73
N ARG A 69 -18.93 10.89 1.12
CA ARG A 69 -19.52 11.89 0.22
C ARG A 69 -20.82 12.40 0.81
N ASP A 70 -20.93 13.71 0.95
CA ASP A 70 -22.11 14.36 1.57
C ASP A 70 -23.42 14.09 0.82
N TYR A 71 -23.34 13.79 -0.49
CA TYR A 71 -24.50 13.67 -1.38
C TYR A 71 -24.80 12.22 -1.80
N GLN A 72 -23.92 11.25 -1.51
CA GLN A 72 -24.05 9.84 -1.92
C GLN A 72 -23.41 8.93 -0.87
N ASP A 73 -24.12 8.67 0.22
CA ASP A 73 -23.59 7.89 1.36
C ASP A 73 -23.21 6.45 0.97
N GLU A 74 -23.86 5.86 -0.04
CA GLU A 74 -23.51 4.53 -0.55
C GLU A 74 -22.14 4.47 -1.25
N LYS A 75 -21.48 5.62 -1.47
CA LYS A 75 -20.19 5.72 -2.15
C LYS A 75 -19.17 6.47 -1.33
N ALA A 76 -17.93 6.03 -1.46
CA ALA A 76 -16.79 6.66 -0.81
C ALA A 76 -15.55 6.62 -1.71
N ASP A 77 -14.51 7.36 -1.35
CA ASP A 77 -13.23 7.36 -2.06
C ASP A 77 -12.13 6.85 -1.13
N VAL A 78 -11.30 5.92 -1.61
CA VAL A 78 -10.18 5.37 -0.81
C VAL A 78 -9.07 6.40 -0.72
N ILE A 79 -8.70 6.78 0.50
CA ILE A 79 -7.67 7.79 0.80
C ILE A 79 -6.31 7.13 1.05
N LEU A 80 -6.30 6.06 1.87
CA LEU A 80 -5.10 5.42 2.37
C LEU A 80 -5.36 3.92 2.59
N LYS A 81 -4.33 3.09 2.40
CA LYS A 81 -4.27 1.71 2.91
C LYS A 81 -3.37 1.71 4.14
N TYR A 82 -3.84 1.06 5.20
CA TYR A 82 -3.06 0.76 6.38
C TYR A 82 -2.32 -0.56 6.20
N MET A 83 -1.03 -0.58 6.55
CA MET A 83 -0.25 -1.81 6.68
C MET A 83 -0.71 -2.60 7.90
N ALA A 84 -0.31 -3.88 7.97
CA ALA A 84 -0.76 -4.77 9.03
C ALA A 84 -0.41 -4.26 10.44
N ASP A 85 0.76 -3.63 10.63
CA ASP A 85 1.19 -3.03 11.90
C ASP A 85 0.43 -1.74 12.25
N GLU A 86 0.15 -0.89 11.26
CA GLU A 86 -0.69 0.30 11.42
C GLU A 86 -2.11 -0.10 11.86
N ALA A 87 -2.70 -1.12 11.22
CA ALA A 87 -4.02 -1.64 11.58
C ALA A 87 -4.06 -2.25 12.99
N ARG A 88 -2.99 -2.93 13.43
CA ARG A 88 -2.87 -3.40 14.82
C ARG A 88 -2.73 -2.25 15.81
N SER A 89 -2.05 -1.18 15.44
CA SER A 89 -1.94 0.03 16.25
C SER A 89 -3.32 0.68 16.41
N LEU A 90 -4.08 0.86 15.33
CA LEU A 90 -5.44 1.39 15.39
C LEU A 90 -6.38 0.59 16.31
N LYS A 91 -6.25 -0.75 16.31
CA LYS A 91 -6.98 -1.59 17.27
C LYS A 91 -6.59 -1.31 18.72
N GLN A 92 -5.29 -1.16 19.00
CA GLN A 92 -4.82 -0.84 20.36
C GLN A 92 -5.31 0.52 20.83
N TYR A 93 -5.47 1.49 19.93
CA TYR A 93 -6.07 2.79 20.23
C TYR A 93 -7.61 2.75 20.37
N GLY A 94 -8.26 1.63 20.05
CA GLY A 94 -9.72 1.50 20.10
C GLY A 94 -10.46 2.09 18.89
N GLU A 95 -9.73 2.46 17.83
CA GLU A 95 -10.32 3.02 16.60
C GLU A 95 -10.94 1.94 15.70
N LEU A 96 -10.48 0.69 15.83
CA LEU A 96 -11.01 -0.46 15.11
C LEU A 96 -11.65 -1.47 16.07
N PRO A 97 -12.79 -2.08 15.71
CA PRO A 97 -13.37 -3.16 16.49
C PRO A 97 -12.43 -4.36 16.66
N GLU A 98 -12.45 -5.00 17.83
CA GLU A 98 -11.57 -6.13 18.14
C GLU A 98 -11.72 -7.31 17.16
N HIS A 99 -12.93 -7.51 16.64
CA HIS A 99 -13.27 -8.63 15.76
C HIS A 99 -12.77 -8.48 14.32
N ILE A 100 -12.24 -7.31 13.92
CA ILE A 100 -11.65 -7.11 12.59
C ILE A 100 -10.49 -8.09 12.41
N ARG A 101 -10.40 -8.78 11.27
CA ARG A 101 -9.23 -9.62 10.96
C ARG A 101 -8.27 -8.84 10.07
N VAL A 102 -7.06 -8.57 10.56
CA VAL A 102 -6.02 -7.87 9.80
C VAL A 102 -5.30 -8.88 8.93
N ASN A 103 -5.16 -8.59 7.65
CA ASN A 103 -4.39 -9.40 6.71
C ASN A 103 -2.90 -9.04 6.82
N ASP A 104 -2.02 -10.03 6.77
CA ASP A 104 -0.55 -9.85 6.82
C ASP A 104 0.11 -9.89 5.44
N ALA A 105 -0.69 -9.96 4.36
CA ALA A 105 -0.19 -10.02 2.99
C ALA A 105 0.13 -8.62 2.44
N ASP A 106 1.06 -7.93 3.08
CA ASP A 106 1.70 -6.76 2.49
C ASP A 106 2.79 -7.27 1.54
N VAL A 107 2.41 -7.44 0.26
CA VAL A 107 3.37 -7.78 -0.79
C VAL A 107 4.17 -6.51 -1.10
N GLU A 108 5.42 -6.47 -0.65
CA GLU A 108 6.38 -5.42 -1.00
C GLU A 108 6.58 -5.41 -2.53
N PHE A 109 6.27 -4.29 -3.18
CA PHE A 109 6.68 -4.07 -4.56
C PHE A 109 8.14 -3.62 -4.51
N GLN A 110 9.05 -4.52 -4.89
CA GLN A 110 10.35 -4.09 -5.39
C GLN A 110 10.09 -3.30 -6.67
N ASP A 111 10.39 -2.01 -6.62
CA ASP A 111 10.57 -1.20 -7.82
C ASP A 111 11.79 -1.75 -8.54
N ASP A 112 11.60 -2.79 -9.36
CA ASP A 112 12.57 -3.15 -10.41
C ASP A 112 12.51 -2.08 -11.51
N THR A 113 12.86 -0.83 -11.18
CA THR A 113 13.42 0.08 -12.19
C THR A 113 14.89 -0.28 -12.37
N ALA A 114 15.11 -1.47 -12.92
CA ALA A 114 16.40 -1.93 -13.40
C ALA A 114 16.63 -1.39 -14.82
N ASP A 115 16.89 -0.09 -14.95
CA ASP A 115 17.54 0.52 -16.12
C ASP A 115 17.95 1.99 -15.88
N ASN A 116 18.69 2.25 -14.80
CA ASN A 116 19.79 3.20 -14.94
C ASN A 116 21.02 2.38 -15.31
N GLU A 117 21.28 2.28 -16.62
CA GLU A 117 22.57 1.85 -17.15
C GLU A 117 23.68 2.64 -16.45
N PHE A 118 24.33 1.97 -15.50
CA PHE A 118 25.59 2.40 -14.95
C PHE A 118 26.63 2.27 -16.08
N PHE A 119 26.78 3.35 -16.84
CA PHE A 119 27.95 3.59 -17.67
C PHE A 119 29.18 3.66 -16.76
N ASP A 120 29.82 2.52 -16.51
CA ASP A 120 31.21 2.51 -16.07
C ASP A 120 32.10 2.61 -17.32
N PHE A 121 32.44 3.86 -17.61
CA PHE A 121 33.46 4.25 -18.56
C PHE A 121 34.83 3.96 -17.91
N ASP A 122 35.49 2.87 -18.33
CA ASP A 122 36.97 2.72 -18.49
C ASP A 122 37.49 1.27 -18.23
N ASP A 123 37.08 0.26 -19.02
CA ASP A 123 37.90 -0.96 -19.17
C ASP A 123 37.68 -1.69 -20.50
N ILE A 124 37.88 -1.01 -21.64
CA ILE A 124 38.15 -1.69 -22.92
C ILE A 124 39.19 -0.90 -23.72
N THR A 125 40.48 -1.17 -23.48
CA THR A 125 41.49 -1.33 -24.55
C THR A 125 42.51 -2.34 -24.02
N GLY A 126 42.50 -3.60 -24.48
CA GLY A 126 43.10 -3.97 -25.76
C GLY A 126 44.37 -4.76 -25.48
N GLY A 127 44.25 -6.08 -25.37
CA GLY A 127 45.40 -6.98 -25.27
C GLY A 127 46.27 -6.92 -26.53
N ALA A 128 47.57 -6.85 -26.33
CA ALA A 128 48.57 -7.13 -27.36
C ALA A 128 49.61 -8.10 -26.79
N SER A 129 49.79 -9.20 -27.51
CA SER A 129 50.67 -10.32 -27.27
C SER A 129 52.15 -9.92 -27.28
N SER A 130 52.99 -10.59 -26.50
CA SER A 130 54.38 -10.87 -26.88
C SER A 130 54.87 -12.15 -26.21
N VAL A 131 55.30 -13.07 -27.08
CA VAL A 131 55.90 -14.37 -26.80
C VAL A 131 57.35 -14.16 -26.39
N ASN A 132 57.79 -14.78 -25.29
CA ASN A 132 59.20 -14.86 -24.93
C ASN A 132 59.89 -16.00 -25.70
N HIS A 133 60.96 -15.66 -26.42
CA HIS A 133 62.15 -16.50 -26.55
C HIS A 133 63.40 -15.61 -26.51
#